data_AF-A0A812ZM06-F1
#
_entry.id   AF-A0A812ZM06-F1
#
_cell.length_a   1.000
_cell.length_b   1.000
_cell.length_c   1.000
_cell.angle_alpha   90.00
_cell.angle_beta   90.00
_cell.angle_gamma   90.00
#
_symmetry.space_group_name_H-M   'P 1'
#
loop_
_entity.id
_entity.type
_entity.pdbx_description
1 polymer ?
#
loop_
_entity_poly.entity_id
_entity_poly.type
_entity_poly.pdbx_seq_one_letter_code
_entity_poly.pdbx_strand_id
1 'polypeptide(L)'
;MGKAKPQKEGKPQWRPKRPAAAVAAMPKAPKYSDSFIPPGCDDGEEYEDSTRYEDAMTRGHWVPPRLRGRNESLIEAVNDWHFAMLNDSHRNQFYWDALAAVVQGKRVIDIGSGSGLLSLMAAKLGASSVVAVEASKDMAELARLNAERNGQEDKIKILHALSSKVQLSEEARADVIVSETLGALMLGEGMLDYIADARLRLAQPGAIVVPAGGAQFAALVASDSLAMVSSVQPECSQGFDLSAIGSLQDTGKIFFTKQWGFRLNTLPDLVQMSDRVCIFEVDFQNGDRLLSNACSVW
;
A
#
# COMPACT_ATOMS: atom_id res chain seq x y z
N MET A 1 -33.61 -37.89 -12.56
CA MET A 1 -32.16 -37.64 -12.37
C MET A 1 -31.64 -36.85 -13.56
N GLY A 2 -31.48 -35.53 -13.42
CA GLY A 2 -30.83 -34.68 -14.41
C GLY A 2 -29.86 -33.76 -13.68
N LYS A 3 -28.55 -34.01 -13.81
CA LYS A 3 -27.51 -33.18 -13.17
C LYS A 3 -27.36 -31.89 -13.97
N ALA A 4 -27.68 -30.76 -13.35
CA ALA A 4 -27.33 -29.44 -13.88
C ALA A 4 -25.80 -29.28 -13.86
N LYS A 5 -25.22 -28.86 -14.99
CA LYS A 5 -23.79 -28.54 -15.09
C LYS A 5 -23.52 -27.17 -14.44
N PRO A 6 -22.39 -27.00 -13.74
CA PRO A 6 -22.03 -25.71 -13.16
C PRO A 6 -21.69 -24.71 -14.26
N GLN A 7 -22.31 -23.54 -14.17
CA GLN A 7 -22.00 -22.37 -14.99
C GLN A 7 -20.56 -21.91 -14.67
N LYS A 8 -19.71 -21.82 -15.68
CA LYS A 8 -18.38 -21.21 -15.55
C LYS A 8 -18.57 -19.69 -15.44
N GLU A 9 -18.36 -19.13 -14.25
CA GLU A 9 -18.21 -17.69 -14.08
C GLU A 9 -16.95 -17.24 -14.84
N GLY A 10 -17.15 -16.32 -15.80
CA GLY A 10 -16.05 -15.71 -16.54
C GLY A 10 -15.22 -14.81 -15.63
N LYS A 11 -13.89 -14.91 -15.73
CA LYS A 11 -12.98 -13.99 -15.04
C LYS A 11 -13.30 -12.55 -15.46
N PRO A 12 -13.49 -11.60 -14.52
CA PRO A 12 -13.73 -10.21 -14.89
C PRO A 12 -12.50 -9.65 -15.61
N GLN A 13 -12.65 -9.35 -16.90
CA GLN A 13 -11.62 -8.70 -17.70
C GLN A 13 -11.72 -7.19 -17.44
N TRP A 14 -10.85 -6.67 -16.57
CA TRP A 14 -10.73 -5.23 -16.37
C TRP A 14 -10.31 -4.56 -17.70
N ARG A 15 -11.12 -3.61 -18.17
CA ARG A 15 -10.81 -2.72 -19.29
C ARG A 15 -11.26 -1.32 -18.89
N PRO A 16 -10.35 -0.37 -18.63
CA PRO A 16 -10.77 1.01 -18.39
C PRO A 16 -11.44 1.53 -19.67
N LYS A 17 -12.65 2.08 -19.54
CA LYS A 17 -13.31 2.79 -20.64
C LYS A 17 -12.53 4.10 -20.86
N ARG A 18 -11.67 4.14 -21.87
CA ARG A 18 -10.99 5.37 -22.31
C ARG A 18 -12.02 6.40 -22.77
N PRO A 19 -12.10 7.61 -22.18
CA PRO A 19 -12.60 8.77 -22.88
C PRO A 19 -11.55 9.17 -23.92
N ALA A 20 -11.96 9.48 -25.15
CA ALA A 20 -11.06 10.07 -26.14
C ALA A 20 -10.75 11.52 -25.71
N ALA A 21 -9.61 11.73 -25.06
CA ALA A 21 -9.12 13.07 -24.74
C ALA A 21 -7.88 13.40 -25.59
N ALA A 22 -7.92 14.57 -26.23
CA ALA A 22 -6.81 15.14 -26.97
C ALA A 22 -5.60 15.36 -26.05
N VAL A 23 -4.39 15.11 -26.57
CA VAL A 23 -3.12 15.31 -25.86
C VAL A 23 -2.92 16.81 -25.64
N ALA A 24 -3.35 17.32 -24.49
CA ALA A 24 -3.00 18.64 -24.00
C ALA A 24 -1.61 18.61 -23.35
N ALA A 25 -0.89 19.73 -23.41
CA ALA A 25 0.42 19.89 -22.79
C ALA A 25 0.36 19.56 -21.28
N MET A 26 1.35 18.81 -20.79
CA MET A 26 1.42 18.39 -19.39
C MET A 26 1.38 19.61 -18.45
N PRO A 27 0.42 19.68 -17.51
CA PRO A 27 0.41 20.74 -16.51
C PRO A 27 1.65 20.65 -15.62
N LYS A 28 2.14 21.80 -15.15
CA LYS A 28 3.20 21.85 -14.13
C LYS A 28 2.69 21.16 -12.87
N ALA A 29 3.54 20.33 -12.25
CA ALA A 29 3.24 19.66 -10.99
C ALA A 29 2.73 20.68 -9.96
N PRO A 30 1.60 20.44 -9.29
CA PRO A 30 1.12 21.32 -8.23
C PRO A 30 2.16 21.39 -7.11
N LYS A 31 2.23 22.53 -6.42
CA LYS A 31 2.99 22.63 -5.17
C LYS A 31 2.22 21.80 -4.12
N TYR A 32 2.84 20.72 -3.64
CA TYR A 32 2.28 19.80 -2.65
C TYR A 32 1.93 20.55 -1.35
N SER A 33 0.70 20.36 -0.87
CA SER A 33 0.34 20.57 0.53
C SER A 33 0.34 19.20 1.22
N ASP A 34 1.13 19.05 2.28
CA ASP A 34 1.12 17.95 3.26
C ASP A 34 0.76 16.55 2.71
N SER A 35 1.56 16.07 1.74
CA SER A 35 1.54 14.66 1.32
C SER A 35 1.86 13.75 2.52
N PHE A 36 1.18 12.61 2.63
CA PHE A 36 1.47 11.59 3.66
C PHE A 36 2.97 11.25 3.69
N ILE A 37 3.67 11.58 4.76
CA ILE A 37 5.04 11.14 5.00
C ILE A 37 4.94 9.82 5.79
N PRO A 38 5.55 8.71 5.31
CA PRO A 38 5.50 7.45 6.05
C PRO A 38 6.11 7.64 7.46
N PRO A 39 5.53 7.00 8.50
CA PRO A 39 6.09 7.08 9.85
C PRO A 39 7.58 6.68 9.89
N GLY A 40 8.40 7.46 10.61
CA GLY A 40 9.85 7.24 10.70
C GLY A 40 10.66 7.71 9.48
N CYS A 41 10.07 8.52 8.60
CA CYS A 41 10.75 9.15 7.47
C CYS A 41 10.93 10.65 7.69
N ASP A 42 12.07 11.16 7.20
CA ASP A 42 12.45 12.56 7.30
C ASP A 42 11.92 13.36 6.09
N ASP A 43 11.16 14.43 6.34
CA ASP A 43 10.66 15.35 5.31
C ASP A 43 11.62 16.52 5.01
N GLY A 44 12.72 16.60 5.75
CA GLY A 44 13.71 17.67 5.75
C GLY A 44 14.09 18.18 7.15
N GLU A 45 13.45 17.70 8.21
CA GLU A 45 13.89 17.85 9.60
C GLU A 45 14.42 16.50 10.12
N GLU A 46 15.73 16.35 10.29
CA GLU A 46 16.46 15.15 10.79
C GLU A 46 15.71 14.38 11.89
N TYR A 47 14.70 13.59 11.50
CA TYR A 47 13.93 12.72 12.37
C TYR A 47 14.60 11.35 12.32
N GLU A 48 15.85 11.31 12.79
CA GLU A 48 16.52 10.05 13.06
C GLU A 48 15.91 9.51 14.37
N ASP A 49 14.79 8.78 14.25
CA ASP A 49 14.27 7.96 15.34
C ASP A 49 15.36 6.94 15.69
N SER A 50 16.16 7.33 16.66
CA SER A 50 17.43 6.70 17.05
C SER A 50 17.22 5.79 18.26
N THR A 51 15.97 5.51 18.62
CA THR A 51 15.64 4.63 19.73
C THR A 51 16.09 3.22 19.37
N ARG A 52 17.10 2.72 20.08
CA ARG A 52 17.53 1.33 19.92
C ARG A 52 16.49 0.43 20.55
N TYR A 53 16.32 -0.73 19.93
CA TYR A 53 15.38 -1.74 20.39
C TYR A 53 15.55 -2.11 21.86
N GLU A 54 16.80 -2.24 22.33
CA GLU A 54 17.06 -2.53 23.75
C GLU A 54 16.64 -1.42 24.72
N ASP A 55 16.62 -0.16 24.27
CA ASP A 55 16.35 1.00 25.10
C ASP A 55 14.83 1.22 25.28
N ALA A 56 14.02 0.77 24.31
CA ALA A 56 12.56 0.79 24.39
C ALA A 56 11.98 -0.34 25.26
N MET A 57 12.75 -1.39 25.51
CA MET A 57 12.29 -2.54 26.28
C MET A 57 12.27 -2.26 27.78
N THR A 58 11.30 -2.85 28.49
CA THR A 58 11.27 -2.75 29.95
C THR A 58 12.57 -3.29 30.55
N ARG A 59 13.11 -2.58 31.55
CA ARG A 59 14.40 -2.92 32.16
C ARG A 59 14.42 -4.37 32.64
N GLY A 60 15.44 -5.12 32.22
CA GLY A 60 15.61 -6.54 32.58
C GLY A 60 15.06 -7.53 31.55
N HIS A 61 14.40 -7.06 30.49
CA HIS A 61 14.05 -7.92 29.36
C HIS A 61 15.31 -8.37 28.61
N TRP A 62 15.35 -9.65 28.26
CA TRP A 62 16.42 -10.21 27.45
C TRP A 62 16.28 -9.77 25.99
N VAL A 63 17.32 -9.15 25.45
CA VAL A 63 17.37 -8.74 24.04
C VAL A 63 18.19 -9.76 23.23
N PRO A 64 17.58 -10.40 22.21
CA PRO A 64 18.28 -11.31 21.31
C PRO A 64 19.52 -10.63 20.70
N PRO A 65 20.70 -11.28 20.67
CA PRO A 65 21.93 -10.66 20.16
C PRO A 65 21.80 -10.07 18.76
N ARG A 66 20.98 -10.68 17.88
CA ARG A 66 20.73 -10.20 16.51
C ARG A 66 19.96 -8.87 16.42
N LEU A 67 19.27 -8.48 17.49
CA LEU A 67 18.45 -7.26 17.56
C LEU A 67 19.13 -6.13 18.33
N ARG A 68 20.24 -6.40 19.03
CA ARG A 68 20.95 -5.37 19.80
C ARG A 68 21.54 -4.31 18.87
N GLY A 69 21.40 -3.05 19.25
CA GLY A 69 21.87 -1.90 18.48
C GLY A 69 21.11 -1.64 17.19
N ARG A 70 20.00 -2.36 16.94
CA ARG A 70 19.09 -2.08 15.82
C ARG A 70 18.06 -1.05 16.28
N ASN A 71 17.64 -0.19 15.35
CA ASN A 71 16.56 0.75 15.62
C ASN A 71 15.25 0.00 15.87
N GLU A 72 14.48 0.47 16.84
CA GLU A 72 13.17 -0.07 17.20
C GLU A 72 12.21 0.02 16.01
N SER A 73 12.14 1.18 15.36
CA SER A 73 11.28 1.44 14.20
C SER A 73 11.51 0.45 13.04
N LEU A 74 12.75 0.06 12.77
CA LEU A 74 13.08 -1.00 11.80
C LEU A 74 12.45 -2.34 12.23
N ILE A 75 12.59 -2.70 13.51
CA ILE A 75 12.07 -3.96 14.02
C ILE A 75 10.54 -3.96 13.98
N GLU A 76 9.89 -2.89 14.42
CA GLU A 76 8.44 -2.73 14.34
C GLU A 76 7.96 -2.82 12.89
N ALA A 77 8.53 -2.02 11.97
CA ALA A 77 8.17 -2.03 10.56
C ALA A 77 8.27 -3.43 9.94
N VAL A 78 9.33 -4.18 10.28
CA VAL A 78 9.52 -5.53 9.76
C VAL A 78 8.53 -6.52 10.35
N ASN A 79 8.30 -6.48 11.67
CA ASN A 79 7.44 -7.44 12.37
C ASN A 79 5.95 -7.19 12.14
N ASP A 80 5.53 -5.93 12.11
CA ASP A 80 4.12 -5.55 12.01
C ASP A 80 3.58 -5.63 10.59
N TRP A 81 4.45 -5.42 9.60
CA TRP A 81 4.05 -5.30 8.20
C TRP A 81 4.83 -6.22 7.26
N HIS A 82 6.16 -6.12 7.21
CA HIS A 82 6.92 -6.76 6.12
C HIS A 82 6.86 -8.28 6.15
N PHE A 83 6.84 -8.92 7.32
CA PHE A 83 6.65 -10.38 7.38
C PHE A 83 5.30 -10.80 6.80
N ALA A 84 4.21 -10.08 7.09
CA ALA A 84 2.90 -10.38 6.52
C ALA A 84 2.90 -10.15 5.00
N MET A 85 3.44 -9.03 4.54
CA MET A 85 3.52 -8.69 3.11
C MET A 85 4.33 -9.73 2.31
N LEU A 86 5.48 -10.14 2.83
CA LEU A 86 6.34 -11.15 2.16
C LEU A 86 5.69 -12.54 2.12
N ASN A 87 4.79 -12.85 3.07
CA ASN A 87 4.04 -14.11 3.09
C ASN A 87 2.71 -14.05 2.30
N ASP A 88 2.30 -12.88 1.79
CA ASP A 88 1.15 -12.77 0.89
C ASP A 88 1.52 -13.26 -0.52
N SER A 89 1.38 -14.57 -0.72
CA SER A 89 1.68 -15.22 -2.00
C SER A 89 0.83 -14.71 -3.17
N HIS A 90 -0.41 -14.28 -2.93
CA HIS A 90 -1.27 -13.75 -4.00
C HIS A 90 -0.81 -12.36 -4.43
N ARG A 91 -0.49 -11.48 -3.47
CA ARG A 91 0.14 -10.18 -3.73
C ARG A 91 1.43 -10.36 -4.52
N ASN A 92 2.31 -11.24 -4.05
CA ASN A 92 3.61 -11.47 -4.68
C ASN A 92 3.46 -12.03 -6.11
N GLN A 93 2.52 -12.94 -6.34
CA GLN A 93 2.25 -13.48 -7.67
C GLN A 93 1.67 -12.42 -8.62
N PHE A 94 0.77 -11.56 -8.12
CA PHE A 94 0.21 -10.46 -8.90
C PHE A 94 1.31 -9.55 -9.45
N TYR A 95 2.22 -9.10 -8.58
CA TYR A 95 3.33 -8.24 -9.01
C TYR A 95 4.31 -8.96 -9.92
N TRP A 96 4.59 -10.24 -9.66
CA TRP A 96 5.42 -11.05 -10.54
C TRP A 96 4.86 -11.10 -11.96
N ASP A 97 3.58 -11.45 -12.11
CA ASP A 97 2.92 -11.58 -13.41
C ASP A 97 2.85 -10.23 -14.14
N ALA A 98 2.52 -9.15 -13.42
CA ALA A 98 2.44 -7.81 -13.97
C ALA A 98 3.81 -7.31 -14.46
N LEU A 99 4.87 -7.50 -13.67
CA LEU A 99 6.22 -7.11 -14.05
C LEU A 99 6.74 -7.96 -15.21
N ALA A 100 6.49 -9.28 -15.20
CA ALA A 100 6.96 -10.20 -16.24
C ALA A 100 6.45 -9.80 -17.63
N ALA A 101 5.28 -9.18 -17.71
CA ALA A 101 4.70 -8.71 -18.96
C ALA A 101 5.37 -7.43 -19.52
N VAL A 102 6.09 -6.65 -18.70
CA VAL A 102 6.47 -5.27 -19.07
C VAL A 102 7.92 -4.89 -18.85
N VAL A 103 8.68 -5.58 -17.99
CA VAL A 103 10.01 -5.10 -17.55
C VAL A 103 11.19 -5.53 -18.41
N GLN A 104 11.05 -6.51 -19.31
CA GLN A 104 12.19 -7.05 -20.05
C GLN A 104 12.89 -5.95 -20.89
N GLY A 105 14.18 -5.72 -20.61
CA GLY A 105 15.01 -4.70 -21.26
C GLY A 105 14.67 -3.26 -20.89
N LYS A 106 13.81 -3.03 -19.88
CA LYS A 106 13.32 -1.71 -19.47
C LYS A 106 14.01 -1.21 -18.21
N ARG A 107 14.16 0.11 -18.09
CA ARG A 107 14.56 0.78 -16.84
C ARG A 107 13.36 0.85 -15.91
N VAL A 108 13.51 0.41 -14.67
CA VAL A 108 12.42 0.36 -13.69
C VAL A 108 12.73 1.32 -12.54
N ILE A 109 11.72 2.04 -12.07
CA ILE A 109 11.77 2.73 -10.78
C ILE A 109 10.75 2.10 -9.83
N ASP A 110 11.20 1.72 -8.64
CA ASP A 110 10.41 1.11 -7.55
C ASP A 110 10.24 2.15 -6.42
N ILE A 111 9.02 2.61 -6.20
CA ILE A 111 8.70 3.68 -5.23
C ILE A 111 8.14 3.06 -3.96
N GLY A 112 8.82 3.30 -2.83
CA GLY A 112 8.49 2.65 -1.55
C GLY A 112 9.00 1.22 -1.54
N SER A 113 10.29 1.03 -1.84
CA SER A 113 10.82 -0.31 -2.15
C SER A 113 10.81 -1.27 -0.96
N GLY A 114 10.76 -0.76 0.28
CA GLY A 114 10.69 -1.55 1.50
C GLY A 114 11.82 -2.58 1.58
N SER A 115 11.46 -3.87 1.55
CA SER A 115 12.44 -4.96 1.55
C SER A 115 13.21 -5.14 0.23
N GLY A 116 12.83 -4.42 -0.82
CA GLY A 116 13.36 -4.54 -2.19
C GLY A 116 12.78 -5.69 -3.01
N LEU A 117 11.66 -6.31 -2.59
CA LEU A 117 11.12 -7.49 -3.28
C LEU A 117 10.73 -7.20 -4.73
N LEU A 118 10.02 -6.10 -4.99
CA LEU A 118 9.57 -5.77 -6.34
C LEU A 118 10.74 -5.40 -7.26
N SER A 119 11.73 -4.69 -6.71
CA SER A 119 13.02 -4.45 -7.36
C SER A 119 13.75 -5.75 -7.74
N LEU A 120 13.81 -6.73 -6.84
CA LEU A 120 14.38 -8.05 -7.10
C LEU A 120 13.62 -8.81 -8.20
N MET A 121 12.28 -8.75 -8.19
CA MET A 121 11.44 -9.34 -9.23
C MET A 121 11.77 -8.71 -10.60
N ALA A 122 11.77 -7.38 -10.68
CA ALA A 122 12.07 -6.65 -11.91
C ALA A 122 13.47 -6.98 -12.46
N ALA A 123 14.48 -6.99 -11.59
CA ALA A 123 15.86 -7.34 -11.92
C ALA A 123 15.96 -8.77 -12.49
N LYS A 124 15.32 -9.74 -11.81
CA LYS A 124 15.28 -11.16 -12.22
C LYS A 124 14.51 -11.38 -13.52
N LEU A 125 13.46 -10.61 -13.78
CA LEU A 125 12.64 -10.66 -15.00
C LEU A 125 13.29 -9.92 -16.19
N GLY A 126 14.53 -9.46 -16.03
CA GLY A 126 15.32 -8.94 -17.14
C GLY A 126 15.16 -7.45 -17.39
N ALA A 127 14.76 -6.65 -16.40
CA ALA A 127 14.94 -5.19 -16.44
C ALA A 127 16.37 -4.83 -16.89
N SER A 128 16.58 -3.70 -17.57
CA SER A 128 17.93 -3.24 -17.90
C SER A 128 18.65 -2.70 -16.66
N SER A 129 17.92 -1.98 -15.81
CA SER A 129 18.36 -1.45 -14.53
C SER A 129 17.15 -1.17 -13.64
N VAL A 130 17.36 -1.13 -12.33
CA VAL A 130 16.32 -0.80 -11.35
C VAL A 130 16.83 0.30 -10.42
N VAL A 131 16.03 1.35 -10.24
CA VAL A 131 16.23 2.37 -9.21
C VAL A 131 15.17 2.17 -8.15
N ALA A 132 15.57 1.72 -6.98
CA ALA A 132 14.69 1.54 -5.83
C ALA A 132 14.77 2.78 -4.93
N VAL A 133 13.63 3.35 -4.57
CA VAL A 133 13.53 4.53 -3.72
C VAL A 133 12.85 4.13 -2.42
N GLU A 134 13.55 4.35 -1.30
CA GLU A 134 13.07 4.02 0.04
C GLU A 134 13.32 5.20 0.97
N ALA A 135 12.30 5.59 1.73
CA ALA A 135 12.34 6.75 2.59
C ALA A 135 12.96 6.44 3.96
N SER A 136 12.86 5.21 4.45
CA SER A 136 13.52 4.76 5.67
C SER A 136 14.96 4.32 5.40
N LYS A 137 15.92 4.94 6.08
CA LYS A 137 17.35 4.60 6.00
C LYS A 137 17.62 3.13 6.27
N ASP A 138 17.06 2.61 7.36
CA ASP A 138 17.26 1.22 7.78
C ASP A 138 16.64 0.22 6.80
N MET A 139 15.46 0.53 6.25
CA MET A 139 14.83 -0.29 5.22
C MET A 139 15.63 -0.25 3.91
N ALA A 140 16.18 0.91 3.53
CA ALA A 140 17.06 1.03 2.37
C ALA A 140 18.34 0.19 2.53
N GLU A 141 18.94 0.17 3.73
CA GLU A 141 20.08 -0.70 4.04
C GLU A 141 19.70 -2.19 4.00
N LEU A 142 18.55 -2.55 4.55
CA LEU A 142 18.03 -3.92 4.49
C LEU A 142 17.77 -4.36 3.03
N ALA A 143 17.22 -3.49 2.19
CA ALA A 143 17.02 -3.74 0.77
C ALA A 143 18.35 -3.95 0.04
N ARG A 144 19.41 -3.20 0.38
CA ARG A 144 20.76 -3.38 -0.21
C ARG A 144 21.30 -4.76 0.12
N LEU A 145 21.22 -5.16 1.39
CA LEU A 145 21.63 -6.50 1.81
C LEU A 145 20.84 -7.60 1.10
N ASN A 146 19.53 -7.40 0.86
CA ASN A 146 18.72 -8.34 0.10
C ASN A 146 19.13 -8.39 -1.38
N ALA A 147 19.46 -7.26 -2.01
CA ALA A 147 19.97 -7.22 -3.37
C ALA A 147 21.29 -7.99 -3.50
N GLU A 148 22.25 -7.73 -2.62
CA GLU A 148 23.54 -8.44 -2.54
C GLU A 148 23.37 -9.95 -2.34
N ARG A 149 22.50 -10.35 -1.40
CA ARG A 149 22.22 -11.78 -1.14
C ARG A 149 21.61 -12.51 -2.34
N ASN A 150 21.06 -11.78 -3.30
CA ASN A 150 20.48 -12.33 -4.52
C ASN A 150 21.34 -12.09 -5.77
N GLY A 151 22.56 -11.54 -5.62
CA GLY A 151 23.46 -11.24 -6.74
C GLY A 151 22.88 -10.22 -7.71
N GLN A 152 22.14 -9.22 -7.21
CA GLN A 152 21.49 -8.16 -7.99
C GLN A 152 22.01 -6.75 -7.65
N GLU A 153 23.05 -6.63 -6.84
CA GLU A 153 23.65 -5.37 -6.39
C GLU A 153 24.12 -4.47 -7.54
N ASP A 154 24.63 -5.04 -8.63
CA ASP A 154 25.06 -4.30 -9.81
C ASP A 154 23.88 -3.74 -10.62
N LYS A 155 22.69 -4.33 -10.44
CA LYS A 155 21.50 -4.06 -11.25
C LYS A 155 20.48 -3.17 -10.54
N ILE A 156 20.46 -3.21 -9.22
CA ILE A 156 19.51 -2.49 -8.36
C ILE A 156 20.27 -1.39 -7.61
N LYS A 157 20.00 -0.14 -7.97
CA LYS A 157 20.49 1.03 -7.25
C LYS A 157 19.46 1.48 -6.22
N ILE A 158 19.80 1.44 -4.93
CA ILE A 158 18.91 1.82 -3.84
C ILE A 158 19.23 3.23 -3.33
N LEU A 159 18.26 4.13 -3.48
CA LEU A 159 18.30 5.51 -3.02
C LEU A 159 17.52 5.65 -1.71
N HIS A 160 18.20 6.12 -0.67
CA HIS A 160 17.55 6.54 0.57
C HIS A 160 17.02 7.97 0.38
N ALA A 161 15.72 8.12 0.12
CA ALA A 161 15.03 9.39 -0.07
C ALA A 161 13.51 9.17 -0.19
N LEU A 162 12.74 10.23 0.09
CA LEU A 162 11.39 10.35 -0.49
C LEU A 162 11.49 10.53 -2.01
N SER A 163 10.57 9.91 -2.78
CA SER A 163 10.54 10.02 -4.25
C SER A 163 10.40 11.47 -4.73
N SER A 164 9.73 12.32 -3.96
CA SER A 164 9.59 13.76 -4.21
C SER A 164 10.94 14.51 -4.21
N LYS A 165 11.96 13.96 -3.54
CA LYS A 165 13.31 14.56 -3.45
C LYS A 165 14.30 13.94 -4.44
N VAL A 166 13.94 12.84 -5.11
CA VAL A 166 14.80 12.19 -6.12
C VAL A 166 14.83 13.03 -7.40
N GLN A 167 16.00 13.09 -8.01
CA GLN A 167 16.22 13.66 -9.34
C GLN A 167 16.97 12.63 -10.21
N LEU A 168 16.53 12.47 -11.45
CA LEU A 168 17.15 11.61 -12.45
C LEU A 168 17.44 12.45 -13.71
N SER A 169 18.59 12.19 -14.35
CA SER A 169 18.86 12.74 -15.68
C SER A 169 17.86 12.15 -16.69
N GLU A 170 17.68 12.79 -17.84
CA GLU A 170 16.70 12.31 -18.83
C GLU A 170 17.01 10.89 -19.32
N GLU A 171 18.29 10.53 -19.42
CA GLU A 171 18.77 9.20 -19.80
C GLU A 171 18.60 8.16 -18.69
N ALA A 172 18.38 8.59 -17.45
CA ALA A 172 18.16 7.71 -16.30
C ALA A 172 16.67 7.53 -15.95
N ARG A 173 15.76 8.31 -16.54
CA ARG A 173 14.31 8.21 -16.29
C ARG A 173 13.76 6.85 -16.72
N ALA A 174 12.89 6.28 -15.89
CA ALA A 174 12.40 4.92 -16.04
C ALA A 174 11.36 4.75 -17.17
N ASP A 175 11.31 3.55 -17.73
CA ASP A 175 10.28 3.14 -18.69
C ASP A 175 9.09 2.45 -17.99
N VAL A 176 9.31 1.96 -16.76
CA VAL A 176 8.29 1.34 -15.90
C VAL A 176 8.39 1.91 -14.49
N ILE A 177 7.26 2.32 -13.92
CA ILE A 177 7.10 2.65 -12.51
C ILE A 177 6.40 1.48 -11.84
N VAL A 178 6.98 0.95 -10.77
CA VAL A 178 6.31 0.00 -9.87
C VAL A 178 6.21 0.60 -8.48
N SER A 179 5.08 0.37 -7.81
CA SER A 179 4.91 0.77 -6.41
C SER A 179 3.88 -0.12 -5.71
N GLU A 180 4.07 -0.32 -4.42
CA GLU A 180 3.11 -0.94 -3.51
C GLU A 180 3.14 -0.18 -2.19
N THR A 181 2.61 1.04 -2.22
CA THR A 181 2.32 1.86 -1.03
C THR A 181 0.81 1.98 -0.86
N LEU A 182 0.11 0.83 -0.93
CA LEU A 182 -1.32 0.76 -0.71
C LEU A 182 -1.61 0.46 0.77
N GLY A 183 -2.43 1.30 1.38
CA GLY A 183 -2.90 1.05 2.74
C GLY A 183 -4.15 0.16 2.80
N ALA A 184 -4.66 -0.08 4.01
CA ALA A 184 -5.97 -0.71 4.22
C ALA A 184 -7.11 0.08 3.54
N LEU A 185 -7.00 1.40 3.50
CA LEU A 185 -7.68 2.24 2.51
C LEU A 185 -6.73 2.44 1.33
N MET A 186 -7.24 2.28 0.11
CA MET A 186 -6.40 2.22 -1.10
C MET A 186 -5.45 3.43 -1.24
N LEU A 187 -5.89 4.63 -0.88
CA LEU A 187 -5.10 5.86 -0.99
C LEU A 187 -4.53 6.34 0.36
N GLY A 188 -4.56 5.50 1.40
CA GLY A 188 -4.17 5.87 2.76
C GLY A 188 -2.71 6.29 2.91
N GLU A 189 -1.83 5.85 2.01
CA GLU A 189 -0.39 6.11 2.06
C GLU A 189 0.11 6.97 0.88
N GLY A 190 -0.77 7.74 0.25
CA GLY A 190 -0.38 8.76 -0.73
C GLY A 190 0.14 8.23 -2.08
N MET A 191 -0.05 6.93 -2.39
CA MET A 191 0.44 6.32 -3.64
C MET A 191 0.03 7.09 -4.90
N LEU A 192 -1.19 7.64 -4.96
CA LEU A 192 -1.64 8.43 -6.10
C LEU A 192 -0.75 9.65 -6.34
N ASP A 193 -0.44 10.41 -5.29
CA ASP A 193 0.34 11.63 -5.38
C ASP A 193 1.79 11.31 -5.74
N TYR A 194 2.38 10.29 -5.12
CA TYR A 194 3.76 9.87 -5.41
C TYR A 194 3.94 9.32 -6.83
N ILE A 195 2.95 8.57 -7.35
CA ILE A 195 3.00 8.11 -8.74
C ILE A 195 2.79 9.27 -9.70
N ALA A 196 1.85 10.17 -9.45
CA ALA A 196 1.61 11.34 -10.29
C ALA A 196 2.89 12.20 -10.43
N ASP A 197 3.58 12.42 -9.30
CA ASP A 197 4.87 13.09 -9.23
C ASP A 197 5.97 12.38 -10.05
N ALA A 198 6.15 11.08 -9.81
CA ALA A 198 7.19 10.29 -10.45
C ALA A 198 6.98 10.19 -11.97
N ARG A 199 5.73 10.13 -12.43
CA ARG A 199 5.42 10.15 -13.87
C ARG A 199 5.90 11.42 -14.56
N LEU A 200 5.83 12.57 -13.87
CA LEU A 200 6.23 13.85 -14.44
C LEU A 200 7.75 14.04 -14.43
N ARG A 201 8.45 13.54 -13.39
CA ARG A 201 9.85 13.89 -13.15
C ARG A 201 10.85 12.73 -13.28
N LEU A 202 10.42 11.52 -12.99
CA LEU A 202 11.29 10.34 -12.83
C LEU A 202 11.11 9.30 -13.93
N ALA A 203 10.11 9.45 -14.79
CA ALA A 203 9.78 8.49 -15.83
C ALA A 203 9.74 9.13 -17.23
N GLN A 204 9.90 8.30 -18.24
CA GLN A 204 9.74 8.72 -19.64
C GLN A 204 8.26 8.99 -19.95
N PRO A 205 7.95 9.87 -20.92
CA PRO A 205 6.61 9.97 -21.47
C PRO A 205 6.11 8.60 -21.94
N GLY A 206 4.94 8.18 -21.46
CA GLY A 206 4.37 6.87 -21.78
C GLY A 206 4.92 5.70 -20.96
N ALA A 207 5.69 5.96 -19.89
CA ALA A 207 6.12 4.92 -18.96
C ALA A 207 4.92 4.13 -18.41
N ILE A 208 5.10 2.82 -18.28
CA ILE A 208 4.06 1.90 -17.79
C ILE A 208 4.02 1.98 -16.26
N VAL A 209 2.84 2.04 -15.67
CA VAL A 209 2.67 2.00 -14.22
C VAL A 209 2.11 0.67 -13.76
N VAL A 210 2.74 0.07 -12.75
CA VAL A 210 2.34 -1.19 -12.12
C VAL A 210 2.09 -0.97 -10.63
N PRO A 211 0.85 -1.17 -10.13
CA PRO A 211 -0.38 -1.46 -10.87
C PRO A 211 -0.87 -0.26 -11.70
N ALA A 212 -1.61 -0.52 -12.78
CA ALA A 212 -2.13 0.54 -13.66
C ALA A 212 -3.29 1.34 -13.03
N GLY A 213 -3.98 0.77 -12.04
CA GLY A 213 -5.13 1.39 -11.39
C GLY A 213 -5.69 0.55 -10.27
N GLY A 214 -6.73 1.07 -9.61
CA GLY A 214 -7.42 0.40 -8.51
C GLY A 214 -8.80 1.01 -8.24
N ALA A 215 -9.60 0.33 -7.41
CA ALA A 215 -10.94 0.79 -7.04
C ALA A 215 -11.21 0.56 -5.55
N GLN A 216 -11.75 1.58 -4.88
CA GLN A 216 -12.19 1.49 -3.49
C GLN A 216 -13.68 1.17 -3.44
N PHE A 217 -14.06 0.20 -2.62
CA PHE A 217 -15.45 -0.20 -2.43
C PHE A 217 -15.89 0.01 -0.98
N ALA A 218 -17.21 0.14 -0.78
CA ALA A 218 -17.87 0.02 0.51
C ALA A 218 -19.08 -0.92 0.38
N ALA A 219 -19.49 -1.53 1.48
CA ALA A 219 -20.74 -2.27 1.60
C ALA A 219 -21.26 -2.13 3.03
N LEU A 220 -22.57 -2.11 3.20
CA LEU A 220 -23.19 -2.20 4.52
C LEU A 220 -23.03 -3.63 5.04
N VAL A 221 -22.69 -3.76 6.32
CA VAL A 221 -22.56 -5.04 7.00
C VAL A 221 -23.28 -5.01 8.34
N ALA A 222 -23.82 -6.14 8.75
CA ALA A 222 -24.29 -6.39 10.10
C ALA A 222 -23.44 -7.49 10.75
N SER A 223 -23.16 -7.34 12.04
CA SER A 223 -22.54 -8.36 12.87
C SER A 223 -22.80 -8.03 14.33
N ASP A 224 -23.45 -8.95 15.04
CA ASP A 224 -23.63 -8.89 16.49
C ASP A 224 -22.28 -8.88 17.20
N SER A 225 -21.30 -9.65 16.71
CA SER A 225 -19.92 -9.67 17.23
C SER A 225 -19.25 -8.29 17.17
N LEU A 226 -19.43 -7.56 16.08
CA LEU A 226 -18.94 -6.17 15.98
C LEU A 226 -19.74 -5.22 16.87
N ALA A 227 -21.06 -5.40 16.95
CA ALA A 227 -21.92 -4.58 17.81
C ALA A 227 -21.56 -4.73 19.29
N MET A 228 -21.20 -5.94 19.75
CA MET A 228 -20.84 -6.21 21.15
C MET A 228 -19.65 -5.39 21.68
N VAL A 229 -18.71 -4.99 20.82
CA VAL A 229 -17.54 -4.20 21.23
C VAL A 229 -17.73 -2.68 21.00
N SER A 230 -18.80 -2.29 20.33
CA SER A 230 -19.02 -0.91 19.87
C SER A 230 -20.34 -0.31 20.34
N SER A 231 -21.18 -1.09 21.03
CA SER A 231 -22.49 -0.67 21.53
C SER A 231 -22.84 -1.41 22.82
N VAL A 232 -23.79 -0.87 23.59
CA VAL A 232 -24.34 -1.49 24.80
C VAL A 232 -25.84 -1.64 24.64
N GLN A 233 -26.36 -2.82 24.98
CA GLN A 233 -27.81 -3.09 24.95
C GLN A 233 -28.51 -2.39 26.13
N PRO A 234 -29.75 -1.90 25.95
CA PRO A 234 -30.62 -1.53 27.07
C PRO A 234 -30.76 -2.72 28.03
N GLU A 235 -30.77 -2.46 29.34
CA GLU A 235 -30.86 -3.49 30.39
C GLU A 235 -29.61 -4.40 30.57
N CYS A 236 -28.42 -3.84 30.38
CA CYS A 236 -27.18 -4.57 30.64
C CYS A 236 -26.99 -4.92 32.14
N SER A 237 -26.34 -6.05 32.43
CA SER A 237 -25.99 -6.52 33.79
C SER A 237 -27.14 -6.43 34.83
N GLN A 238 -28.02 -7.43 34.86
CA GLN A 238 -29.14 -7.49 35.83
C GLN A 238 -30.15 -6.33 35.68
N GLY A 239 -30.31 -5.79 34.47
CA GLY A 239 -31.36 -4.79 34.18
C GLY A 239 -30.96 -3.34 34.42
N PHE A 240 -29.67 -3.03 34.60
CA PHE A 240 -29.22 -1.65 34.64
C PHE A 240 -29.26 -1.02 33.25
N ASP A 241 -29.86 0.17 33.16
CA ASP A 241 -29.79 0.98 31.96
C ASP A 241 -28.50 1.80 31.95
N LEU A 242 -27.55 1.39 31.10
CA LEU A 242 -26.31 2.14 30.83
C LEU A 242 -26.30 2.72 29.41
N SER A 243 -27.46 2.83 28.74
CA SER A 243 -27.55 3.28 27.34
C SER A 243 -27.00 4.70 27.12
N ALA A 244 -26.89 5.53 28.16
CA ALA A 244 -26.27 6.85 28.11
C ALA A 244 -24.83 6.84 27.54
N ILE A 245 -24.07 5.75 27.75
CA ILE A 245 -22.72 5.60 27.17
C ILE A 245 -22.75 5.60 25.63
N GLY A 246 -23.85 5.19 25.02
CA GLY A 246 -24.05 5.20 23.57
C GLY A 246 -23.99 6.60 22.96
N SER A 247 -24.17 7.66 23.74
CA SER A 247 -23.95 9.05 23.28
C SER A 247 -22.50 9.33 22.85
N LEU A 248 -21.55 8.48 23.26
CA LEU A 248 -20.13 8.57 22.91
C LEU A 248 -19.72 7.57 21.83
N GLN A 249 -20.66 6.85 21.21
CA GLN A 249 -20.37 5.90 20.13
C GLN A 249 -19.76 6.63 18.92
N ASP A 250 -18.53 6.27 18.56
CA ASP A 250 -17.86 6.87 17.40
C ASP A 250 -18.43 6.30 16.10
N THR A 251 -19.29 7.10 15.46
CA THR A 251 -19.95 6.80 14.18
C THR A 251 -19.35 7.59 13.02
N GLY A 252 -18.25 8.31 13.25
CA GLY A 252 -17.63 9.21 12.27
C GLY A 252 -16.27 8.77 11.77
N LYS A 253 -15.50 8.02 12.58
CA LYS A 253 -14.16 7.57 12.20
C LYS A 253 -14.16 6.26 11.41
N ILE A 254 -13.15 6.13 10.55
CA ILE A 254 -12.79 4.87 9.94
C ILE A 254 -11.87 4.12 10.90
N PHE A 255 -12.20 2.86 11.17
CA PHE A 255 -11.40 1.97 12.01
C PHE A 255 -10.86 0.81 11.19
N PHE A 256 -9.64 0.38 11.47
CA PHE A 256 -9.10 -0.85 10.89
C PHE A 256 -9.44 -2.03 11.79
N THR A 257 -10.11 -3.03 11.22
CA THR A 257 -10.61 -4.20 11.96
C THR A 257 -9.51 -4.94 12.71
N LYS A 258 -8.29 -4.97 12.17
CA LYS A 258 -7.10 -5.51 12.87
C LYS A 258 -6.83 -4.82 14.21
N GLN A 259 -7.01 -3.50 14.31
CA GLN A 259 -6.80 -2.74 15.57
C GLN A 259 -7.79 -3.16 16.65
N TRP A 260 -8.97 -3.62 16.26
CA TRP A 260 -10.01 -4.12 17.15
C TRP A 260 -9.92 -5.64 17.36
N GLY A 261 -8.90 -6.30 16.82
CA GLY A 261 -8.74 -7.75 16.92
C GLY A 261 -9.67 -8.56 16.02
N PHE A 262 -10.37 -7.92 15.07
CA PHE A 262 -11.27 -8.60 14.15
C PHE A 262 -10.60 -8.94 12.83
N ARG A 263 -10.79 -10.19 12.42
CA ARG A 263 -10.67 -10.60 11.01
C ARG A 263 -12.08 -10.82 10.49
N LEU A 264 -12.55 -9.96 9.57
CA LEU A 264 -13.94 -10.01 9.08
C LEU A 264 -14.33 -11.40 8.56
N ASN A 265 -13.43 -12.09 7.86
CA ASN A 265 -13.68 -13.45 7.33
C ASN A 265 -13.86 -14.54 8.40
N THR A 266 -13.54 -14.28 9.67
CA THR A 266 -13.72 -15.25 10.76
C THR A 266 -14.94 -14.96 11.61
N LEU A 267 -15.66 -13.87 11.35
CA LEU A 267 -16.90 -13.55 12.05
C LEU A 267 -18.04 -14.43 11.50
N PRO A 268 -18.60 -15.36 12.29
CA PRO A 268 -19.62 -16.29 11.81
C PRO A 268 -20.96 -15.61 11.53
N ASP A 269 -21.18 -14.44 12.11
CA ASP A 269 -22.40 -13.63 12.06
C ASP A 269 -22.29 -12.41 11.12
N LEU A 270 -21.18 -12.28 10.38
CA LEU A 270 -21.00 -11.18 9.44
C LEU A 270 -21.93 -11.36 8.23
N VAL A 271 -22.88 -10.45 8.09
CA VAL A 271 -23.84 -10.41 6.97
C VAL A 271 -23.58 -9.17 6.13
N GLN A 272 -23.35 -9.35 4.83
CA GLN A 272 -23.34 -8.25 3.88
C GLN A 272 -24.79 -7.82 3.58
N MET A 273 -25.15 -6.58 3.92
CA MET A 273 -26.51 -6.05 3.84
C MET A 273 -26.81 -5.30 2.55
N SER A 274 -25.78 -4.95 1.77
CA SER A 274 -25.92 -4.25 0.49
C SER A 274 -25.00 -4.83 -0.56
N ASP A 275 -25.27 -4.54 -1.83
CA ASP A 275 -24.25 -4.70 -2.86
C ASP A 275 -23.02 -3.81 -2.57
N ARG A 276 -21.88 -4.18 -3.15
CA ARG A 276 -20.65 -3.39 -3.04
C ARG A 276 -20.80 -2.14 -3.91
N VAL A 277 -20.65 -0.98 -3.30
CA VAL A 277 -20.66 0.31 -3.98
C VAL A 277 -19.22 0.71 -4.28
N CYS A 278 -18.90 0.98 -5.55
CA CYS A 278 -17.62 1.56 -5.93
C CYS A 278 -17.60 3.04 -5.54
N ILE A 279 -16.75 3.41 -4.59
CA ILE A 279 -16.63 4.78 -4.08
C ILE A 279 -15.82 5.63 -5.06
N PHE A 280 -14.70 5.10 -5.54
CA PHE A 280 -13.91 5.74 -6.59
C PHE A 280 -13.00 4.74 -7.29
N GLU A 281 -12.60 5.08 -8.51
CA GLU A 281 -11.58 4.39 -9.28
C GLU A 281 -10.38 5.32 -9.46
N VAL A 282 -9.20 4.74 -9.60
CA VAL A 282 -7.96 5.46 -9.85
C VAL A 282 -7.27 4.84 -11.05
N ASP A 283 -6.86 5.69 -11.98
CA ASP A 283 -5.99 5.35 -13.09
C ASP A 283 -4.59 5.91 -12.80
N PHE A 284 -3.73 5.08 -12.21
CA PHE A 284 -2.35 5.44 -11.92
C PHE A 284 -1.51 5.66 -13.19
N GLN A 285 -1.90 5.03 -14.31
CA GLN A 285 -1.24 5.20 -15.60
C GLN A 285 -1.38 6.62 -16.14
N ASN A 286 -2.47 7.33 -15.81
CA ASN A 286 -2.72 8.71 -16.20
C ASN A 286 -2.60 9.73 -15.06
N GLY A 287 -2.67 9.28 -13.81
CA GLY A 287 -2.68 10.15 -12.63
C GLY A 287 -4.05 10.72 -12.31
N ASP A 288 -5.11 10.09 -12.84
CA ASP A 288 -6.48 10.58 -12.72
C ASP A 288 -7.27 9.82 -11.65
N ARG A 289 -7.97 10.55 -10.79
CA ARG A 289 -9.02 9.99 -9.93
C ARG A 289 -10.35 10.07 -10.68
N LEU A 290 -10.89 8.91 -11.03
CA LEU A 290 -12.20 8.82 -11.66
C LEU A 290 -13.23 8.65 -10.55
N LEU A 291 -13.97 9.72 -10.25
CA LEU A 291 -15.15 9.60 -9.39
C LEU A 291 -16.16 8.71 -10.08
N SER A 292 -16.64 7.69 -9.37
CA SER A 292 -17.72 6.86 -9.90
C SER A 292 -19.00 7.72 -9.93
N ASN A 293 -19.81 7.56 -10.98
CA ASN A 293 -21.13 8.20 -11.07
C ASN A 293 -22.10 7.76 -9.95
N ALA A 294 -21.68 6.89 -9.03
CA ALA A 294 -22.48 6.44 -7.89
C ALA A 294 -22.45 7.43 -6.71
N CYS A 295 -21.52 8.38 -6.68
CA CYS A 295 -21.45 9.41 -5.62
C CYS A 295 -22.47 10.55 -5.78
N SER A 296 -23.36 10.54 -6.77
CA SER A 296 -24.41 11.54 -6.94
C SER A 296 -25.72 11.23 -6.20
N VAL A 297 -25.71 10.30 -5.23
CA VAL A 297 -26.94 9.80 -4.56
C VAL A 297 -26.81 9.70 -3.03
N TRP A 298 -25.93 10.49 -2.41
CA TRP A 298 -25.94 10.68 -0.95
C TRP A 298 -25.96 12.17 -0.62
#